data_AF-A0A9P7JW73-F1
#
_entry.id   AF-A0A9P7JW73-F1
#
_cell.length_a   1.000
_cell.length_b   1.000
_cell.length_c   1.000
_cell.angle_alpha   90.00
_cell.angle_beta   90.00
_cell.angle_gamma   90.00
#
_symmetry.space_group_name_H-M   'P 1'
#
loop_
_entity.id
_entity.type
_entity.pdbx_description
1 polymer ?
#
loop_
_entity_poly.entity_id
_entity_poly.type
_entity_poly.pdbx_seq_one_letter_code
_entity_poly.pdbx_strand_id
1 'polypeptide(L)'
;PEDSEQNPYDLLEISQEATEAEIRTAYRTRSLKVHPDRNRNDPNAAQKFHALTTASALLLDPLRRLALDAQLRLQAAKKQRFASYDNKRKAMVSELEEREKEFKKARMAKEQERTARESENTRISEEGRRMREQREKELELQELEHQCARTKPGSNGTVEEDPLAPPPPSDLDTTVRIKYALSSYPALSTASALTTHLRRYGEIDEGTAVMSQKTKKSKKSKGLVDGEMIVTALVSFNQLGAAFAVVSSAESLKERGMDVAWAGGSEPPILGWLRKRGALGGPAANRAEPFPTKPTPEGTTFGSFPSSFSDVPPPLPPPPAAKARIDYESLTLLRMREAERARLEKEILEAEAAEGG
;
A
#
# COMPACT_ATOMS: atom_id res chain seq x y z
N PRO A 1 50.47 -2.02 -48.03
CA PRO A 1 49.41 -2.28 -49.02
C PRO A 1 48.07 -2.41 -48.29
N GLU A 2 47.39 -1.27 -48.13
CA GLU A 2 46.19 -1.05 -47.31
C GLU A 2 44.89 -1.19 -48.13
N ASP A 3 44.97 -1.75 -49.34
CA ASP A 3 43.92 -1.57 -50.36
C ASP A 3 42.73 -2.57 -50.30
N SER A 4 42.45 -3.19 -49.15
CA SER A 4 41.42 -4.25 -49.07
C SER A 4 40.49 -4.18 -47.85
N GLU A 5 40.16 -2.98 -47.36
CA GLU A 5 39.07 -2.84 -46.35
C GLU A 5 37.67 -2.90 -46.98
N GLN A 6 37.57 -2.79 -48.31
CA GLN A 6 36.29 -2.82 -49.01
C GLN A 6 35.86 -4.25 -49.31
N ASN A 7 34.61 -4.57 -48.94
CA ASN A 7 33.99 -5.86 -49.19
C ASN A 7 33.94 -6.14 -50.71
N PRO A 8 34.52 -7.25 -51.20
CA PRO A 8 34.58 -7.55 -52.63
C PRO A 8 33.22 -7.72 -53.29
N TYR A 9 32.19 -8.11 -52.53
CA TYR A 9 30.81 -8.18 -53.01
C TYR A 9 30.25 -6.78 -53.30
N ASP A 10 30.50 -5.82 -52.41
CA ASP A 10 30.06 -4.42 -52.57
C ASP A 10 30.80 -3.75 -53.74
N LEU A 11 32.08 -4.06 -53.90
CA LEU A 11 32.94 -3.55 -54.96
C LEU A 11 32.48 -4.03 -56.36
N LEU A 12 31.98 -5.26 -56.45
CA LEU A 12 31.37 -5.81 -57.67
C LEU A 12 29.87 -5.52 -57.80
N GLU A 13 29.23 -4.90 -56.79
CA GLU A 13 27.77 -4.62 -56.75
C GLU A 13 26.90 -5.88 -56.83
N ILE A 14 27.34 -6.96 -56.17
CA ILE A 14 26.66 -8.26 -56.21
C ILE A 14 26.28 -8.73 -54.80
N SER A 15 25.26 -9.58 -54.72
CA SER A 15 24.89 -10.26 -53.47
C SER A 15 25.96 -11.27 -53.06
N GLN A 16 26.08 -11.55 -51.76
CA GLN A 16 26.91 -12.63 -51.23
C GLN A 16 26.48 -14.01 -51.75
N GLU A 17 25.21 -14.14 -52.13
CA GLU A 17 24.62 -15.36 -52.71
C GLU A 17 24.82 -15.49 -54.23
N ALA A 18 25.52 -14.53 -54.86
CA ALA A 18 25.68 -14.51 -56.31
C ALA A 18 26.43 -15.74 -56.84
N THR A 19 26.00 -16.21 -58.02
CA THR A 19 26.62 -17.35 -58.70
C THR A 19 27.93 -16.94 -59.39
N GLU A 20 28.79 -17.91 -59.71
CA GLU A 20 30.06 -17.63 -60.41
C GLU A 20 29.84 -16.93 -61.77
N ALA A 21 28.77 -17.29 -62.49
CA ALA A 21 28.40 -16.66 -63.75
C ALA A 21 28.04 -15.18 -63.59
N GLU A 22 27.35 -14.83 -62.49
CA GLU A 22 27.01 -13.46 -62.14
C GLU A 22 28.26 -12.67 -61.77
N ILE A 23 29.18 -13.24 -60.99
CA ILE A 23 30.47 -12.61 -60.62
C ILE A 23 31.26 -12.24 -61.88
N ARG A 24 31.40 -13.17 -62.84
CA ARG A 24 32.11 -12.92 -64.10
C ARG A 24 31.42 -11.86 -64.97
N THR A 25 30.09 -11.79 -64.93
CA THR A 25 29.32 -10.83 -65.73
C THR A 25 29.36 -9.43 -65.10
N ALA A 26 29.27 -9.35 -63.78
CA ALA A 26 29.45 -8.12 -63.01
C ALA A 26 30.86 -7.55 -63.20
N TYR A 27 31.90 -8.39 -63.11
CA TYR A 27 33.29 -7.98 -63.38
C TYR A 27 33.45 -7.41 -64.80
N ARG A 28 32.96 -8.10 -65.84
CA ARG A 28 33.03 -7.59 -67.22
C ARG A 28 32.36 -6.21 -67.36
N THR A 29 31.18 -6.05 -66.78
CA THR A 29 30.41 -4.81 -66.86
C THR A 29 31.10 -3.66 -66.10
N ARG A 30 31.60 -3.93 -64.89
CA ARG A 30 32.32 -2.96 -64.05
C ARG A 30 33.67 -2.57 -64.65
N SER A 31 34.43 -3.53 -65.13
CA SER A 31 35.75 -3.32 -65.74
C SER A 31 35.68 -2.40 -66.95
N LEU A 32 34.64 -2.52 -67.79
CA LEU A 32 34.42 -1.60 -68.91
C LEU A 32 34.13 -0.16 -68.46
N LYS A 33 33.50 0.02 -67.29
CA LYS A 33 33.18 1.35 -66.73
C LYS A 33 34.42 2.04 -66.17
N VAL A 34 35.33 1.29 -65.54
CA VAL A 34 36.51 1.84 -64.85
C VAL A 34 37.82 1.66 -65.63
N HIS A 35 37.77 1.16 -66.86
CA HIS A 35 38.97 0.82 -67.63
C HIS A 35 39.91 2.05 -67.78
N PRO A 36 41.21 1.93 -67.45
CA PRO A 36 42.13 3.07 -67.46
C PRO A 36 42.30 3.68 -68.86
N ASP A 37 42.16 2.88 -69.91
CA ASP A 37 42.24 3.39 -71.30
C ASP A 37 41.03 4.25 -71.69
N ARG A 38 39.83 3.94 -71.17
CA ARG A 38 38.61 4.71 -71.46
C ARG A 38 38.48 5.94 -70.56
N ASN A 39 39.11 5.90 -69.39
CA ASN A 39 39.06 6.94 -68.37
C ASN A 39 40.45 7.56 -68.12
N ARG A 40 41.16 7.96 -69.18
CA ARG A 40 42.50 8.59 -69.06
C ARG A 40 42.54 9.87 -68.21
N ASN A 41 41.39 10.48 -67.96
CA ASN A 41 41.26 11.69 -67.15
C ASN A 41 41.04 11.42 -65.65
N ASP A 42 40.73 10.18 -65.23
CA ASP A 42 40.57 9.83 -63.81
C ASP A 42 41.86 9.17 -63.28
N PRO A 43 42.65 9.84 -62.42
CA PRO A 43 43.87 9.26 -61.86
C PRO A 43 43.60 8.04 -60.98
N ASN A 44 42.36 7.87 -60.49
CA ASN A 44 41.97 6.73 -59.66
C ASN A 44 41.43 5.53 -60.47
N ALA A 45 41.29 5.66 -61.81
CA ALA A 45 40.77 4.58 -62.65
C ALA A 45 41.64 3.31 -62.56
N ALA A 46 42.96 3.47 -62.55
CA ALA A 46 43.91 2.37 -62.41
C ALA A 46 43.77 1.64 -61.06
N GLN A 47 43.63 2.39 -59.96
CA GLN A 47 43.44 1.82 -58.62
C GLN A 47 42.10 1.07 -58.50
N LYS A 48 40.99 1.67 -58.96
CA LYS A 48 39.66 1.05 -58.97
C LYS A 48 39.64 -0.22 -59.83
N PHE A 49 40.29 -0.21 -60.99
CA PHE A 49 40.42 -1.37 -61.86
C PHE A 49 41.23 -2.49 -61.20
N HIS A 50 42.33 -2.13 -60.52
CA HIS A 50 43.12 -3.09 -59.76
C HIS A 50 42.30 -3.73 -58.64
N ALA A 51 41.58 -2.93 -57.85
CA ALA A 51 40.70 -3.41 -56.78
C ALA A 51 39.55 -4.31 -57.29
N LEU A 52 38.98 -4.00 -58.47
CA LEU A 52 37.98 -4.86 -59.13
C LEU A 52 38.58 -6.21 -59.57
N THR A 53 39.80 -6.18 -60.09
CA THR A 53 40.51 -7.38 -60.53
C THR A 53 40.86 -8.28 -59.35
N THR A 54 41.35 -7.72 -58.25
CA THR A 54 41.66 -8.47 -57.03
C THR A 54 40.40 -9.03 -56.37
N ALA A 55 39.31 -8.24 -56.30
CA ALA A 55 38.02 -8.70 -55.78
C ALA A 55 37.45 -9.86 -56.60
N SER A 56 37.43 -9.75 -57.93
CA SER A 56 36.94 -10.84 -58.79
C SER A 56 37.81 -12.09 -58.68
N ALA A 57 39.15 -11.95 -58.60
CA ALA A 57 40.05 -13.09 -58.42
C ALA A 57 39.85 -13.79 -57.08
N LEU A 58 39.51 -13.04 -56.03
CA LEU A 58 39.22 -13.58 -54.69
C LEU A 58 37.90 -14.35 -54.66
N LEU A 59 36.85 -13.83 -55.32
CA LEU A 59 35.52 -14.45 -55.31
C LEU A 59 35.38 -15.63 -56.29
N LEU A 60 36.22 -15.71 -57.32
CA LEU A 60 36.24 -16.84 -58.26
C LEU A 60 36.93 -18.09 -57.70
N ASP A 61 37.82 -17.94 -56.72
CA ASP A 61 38.43 -19.07 -56.02
C ASP A 61 37.51 -19.55 -54.88
N PRO A 62 36.99 -20.79 -54.94
CA PRO A 62 36.03 -21.30 -53.97
C PRO A 62 36.59 -21.35 -52.54
N LEU A 63 37.89 -21.65 -52.37
CA LEU A 63 38.51 -21.74 -51.04
C LEU A 63 38.66 -20.35 -50.42
N ARG A 64 39.07 -19.37 -51.22
CA ARG A 64 39.21 -17.98 -50.78
C ARG A 64 37.86 -17.34 -50.49
N ARG A 65 36.85 -17.59 -51.34
CA ARG A 65 35.46 -17.14 -51.11
C ARG A 65 34.91 -17.70 -49.81
N LEU A 66 35.09 -18.99 -49.55
CA LEU A 66 34.62 -19.62 -48.30
C LEU A 66 35.27 -19.01 -47.06
N ALA A 67 36.58 -18.76 -47.10
CA ALA A 67 37.29 -18.12 -45.99
C ALA A 67 36.79 -16.70 -45.72
N LEU A 68 36.56 -15.92 -46.78
CA LEU A 68 35.99 -14.58 -46.69
C LEU A 68 34.57 -14.59 -46.14
N ASP A 69 33.71 -15.48 -46.63
CA ASP A 69 32.34 -15.62 -46.13
C ASP A 69 32.32 -15.99 -44.64
N ALA A 70 33.22 -16.88 -44.21
CA ALA A 70 33.37 -17.23 -42.80
C ALA A 70 33.80 -16.02 -41.94
N GLN A 71 34.74 -15.21 -42.43
CA GLN A 71 35.16 -13.98 -41.76
C GLN A 71 34.03 -12.97 -41.65
N LEU A 72 33.28 -12.72 -42.73
CA LEU A 72 32.15 -11.80 -42.75
C LEU A 72 31.05 -12.24 -41.77
N ARG A 73 30.72 -13.54 -41.72
CA ARG A 73 29.77 -14.08 -40.74
C ARG A 73 30.25 -13.90 -39.30
N LEU A 74 31.53 -14.14 -39.03
CA LEU A 74 32.09 -13.95 -37.70
C LEU A 74 32.04 -12.47 -37.27
N GLN A 75 32.38 -11.55 -38.18
CA GLN A 75 32.29 -10.10 -37.93
C GLN A 75 30.85 -9.66 -37.66
N ALA A 76 29.90 -10.13 -38.47
CA ALA A 76 28.48 -9.84 -38.27
C ALA A 76 27.98 -10.37 -36.92
N ALA A 77 28.33 -11.60 -36.55
CA ALA A 77 27.96 -12.19 -35.27
C ALA A 77 28.57 -11.42 -34.07
N LYS A 78 29.83 -10.98 -34.18
CA LYS A 78 30.47 -10.13 -33.16
C LYS A 78 29.74 -8.79 -33.01
N LYS A 79 29.44 -8.11 -34.13
CA LYS A 79 28.71 -6.83 -34.14
C LYS A 79 27.31 -6.97 -33.52
N GLN A 80 26.59 -8.05 -33.85
CA GLN A 80 25.28 -8.34 -33.25
C GLN A 80 25.38 -8.60 -31.74
N ARG A 81 26.36 -9.40 -31.30
CA ARG A 81 26.59 -9.65 -29.87
C ARG A 81 26.90 -8.35 -29.14
N PHE A 82 27.82 -7.54 -29.66
CA PHE A 82 28.17 -6.26 -29.07
C PHE A 82 26.96 -5.31 -28.97
N ALA A 83 26.19 -5.16 -30.05
CA ALA A 83 24.95 -4.38 -30.04
C ALA A 83 23.94 -4.88 -29.01
N SER A 84 23.81 -6.21 -28.83
CA SER A 84 22.95 -6.79 -27.81
C SER A 84 23.41 -6.48 -26.38
N TYR A 85 24.73 -6.45 -26.14
CA TYR A 85 25.30 -6.07 -24.85
C TYR A 85 25.08 -4.59 -24.56
N ASP A 86 25.26 -3.72 -25.55
CA ASP A 86 25.01 -2.29 -25.41
C ASP A 86 23.55 -2.00 -25.07
N ASN A 87 22.61 -2.67 -25.74
CA ASN A 87 21.18 -2.52 -25.44
C ASN A 87 20.86 -2.98 -24.01
N LYS A 88 21.42 -4.12 -23.56
CA LYS A 88 21.26 -4.58 -22.18
C LYS A 88 21.84 -3.60 -21.17
N ARG A 89 23.04 -3.06 -21.45
CA ARG A 89 23.69 -2.07 -20.59
C ARG A 89 22.85 -0.80 -20.47
N LYS A 90 22.36 -0.28 -21.60
CA LYS A 90 21.48 0.90 -21.64
C LYS A 90 20.18 0.66 -20.87
N ALA A 91 19.56 -0.52 -21.03
CA ALA A 91 18.36 -0.89 -20.30
C ALA A 91 18.61 -0.92 -18.78
N MET A 92 19.68 -1.57 -18.32
CA MET A 92 20.02 -1.60 -16.90
C MET A 92 20.30 -0.19 -16.33
N VAL A 93 20.96 0.68 -17.10
CA VAL A 93 21.21 2.07 -16.66
C VAL A 93 19.89 2.85 -16.54
N SER A 94 19.01 2.77 -17.54
CA SER A 94 17.70 3.43 -17.52
C SER A 94 16.85 2.96 -16.35
N GLU A 95 16.81 1.65 -16.10
CA GLU A 95 16.06 1.05 -14.98
C GLU A 95 16.60 1.54 -13.62
N LEU A 96 17.92 1.64 -13.48
CA LEU A 96 18.54 2.18 -12.26
C LEU A 96 18.21 3.65 -12.06
N GLU A 97 18.30 4.47 -13.10
CA GLU A 97 17.97 5.90 -13.05
C GLU A 97 16.50 6.14 -12.70
N GLU A 98 15.59 5.36 -13.30
CA GLU A 98 14.17 5.41 -12.99
C GLU A 98 13.90 5.06 -11.53
N ARG A 99 14.51 3.98 -11.04
CA ARG A 99 14.38 3.56 -9.64
C ARG A 99 14.93 4.61 -8.67
N GLU A 100 16.06 5.22 -8.98
CA GLU A 100 16.60 6.32 -8.18
C GLU A 100 15.69 7.54 -8.19
N LYS A 101 15.10 7.86 -9.35
CA LYS A 101 14.17 8.98 -9.50
C LYS A 101 12.88 8.74 -8.71
N GLU A 102 12.33 7.53 -8.76
CA GLU A 102 11.17 7.14 -7.97
C GLU A 102 11.45 7.24 -6.47
N PHE A 103 12.61 6.75 -6.03
CA PHE A 103 13.03 6.85 -4.65
C PHE A 103 13.17 8.30 -4.19
N LYS A 104 13.83 9.14 -4.99
CA LYS A 104 13.95 10.59 -4.73
C LYS A 104 12.57 11.26 -4.68
N LYS A 105 11.70 10.98 -5.66
CA LYS A 105 10.34 11.51 -5.72
C LYS A 105 9.51 11.10 -4.50
N ALA A 106 9.55 9.84 -4.11
CA ALA A 106 8.85 9.33 -2.93
C ALA A 106 9.34 10.00 -1.64
N ARG A 107 10.66 10.19 -1.50
CA ARG A 107 11.25 10.92 -0.37
C ARG A 107 10.78 12.38 -0.33
N MET A 108 10.83 13.09 -1.46
CA MET A 108 10.38 14.47 -1.55
C MET A 108 8.88 14.62 -1.27
N ALA A 109 8.05 13.72 -1.81
CA ALA A 109 6.61 13.71 -1.55
C ALA A 109 6.31 13.51 -0.06
N LYS A 110 7.03 12.61 0.61
CA LYS A 110 6.88 12.38 2.05
C LYS A 110 7.28 13.59 2.89
N GLU A 111 8.33 14.31 2.51
CA GLU A 111 8.74 15.55 3.19
C GLU A 111 7.72 16.67 2.95
N GLN A 112 7.20 16.80 1.72
CA GLN A 112 6.12 17.74 1.39
C GLN A 112 4.83 17.44 2.18
N GLU A 113 4.46 16.16 2.32
CA GLU A 113 3.31 15.76 3.13
C GLU A 113 3.53 16.10 4.61
N ARG A 114 4.75 15.88 5.13
CA ARG A 114 5.07 16.19 6.53
C ARG A 114 5.02 17.68 6.81
N THR A 115 5.62 18.49 5.94
CA THR A 115 5.62 19.96 6.04
C THR A 115 4.21 20.54 5.85
N ALA A 116 3.42 20.00 4.92
CA ALA A 116 2.03 20.39 4.75
C ALA A 116 1.21 20.11 6.02
N ARG A 117 1.36 18.91 6.60
CA ARG A 117 0.70 18.53 7.86
C ARG A 117 1.13 19.39 9.03
N GLU A 118 2.41 19.73 9.13
CA GLU A 118 2.91 20.67 10.13
C GLU A 118 2.28 22.06 9.97
N SER A 119 2.23 22.58 8.74
CA SER A 119 1.59 23.87 8.46
C SER A 119 0.09 23.86 8.81
N GLU A 120 -0.62 22.78 8.50
CA GLU A 120 -2.04 22.62 8.86
C GLU A 120 -2.23 22.54 10.38
N ASN A 121 -1.40 21.75 11.07
CA ASN A 121 -1.40 21.68 12.53
C ASN A 121 -1.12 23.04 13.17
N THR A 122 -0.19 23.82 12.63
CA THR A 122 0.09 25.18 13.14
C THR A 122 -1.12 26.09 12.98
N ARG A 123 -1.80 26.04 11.83
CA ARG A 123 -3.04 26.80 11.59
C ARG A 123 -4.16 26.42 12.57
N ILE A 124 -4.41 25.13 12.75
CA ILE A 124 -5.42 24.63 13.69
C ILE A 124 -5.08 25.05 15.14
N SER A 125 -3.80 24.97 15.52
CA SER A 125 -3.34 25.38 16.85
C SER A 125 -3.54 26.89 17.09
N GLU A 126 -3.22 27.73 16.10
CA GLU A 126 -3.43 29.17 16.15
C GLU A 126 -4.92 29.54 16.21
N GLU A 127 -5.76 28.90 15.41
CA GLU A 127 -7.21 29.08 15.47
C GLU A 127 -7.78 28.64 16.83
N GLY A 128 -7.35 27.48 17.34
CA GLY A 128 -7.74 27.00 18.66
C GLY A 128 -7.25 27.89 19.80
N ARG A 129 -6.11 28.58 19.64
CA ARG A 129 -5.63 29.61 20.56
C ARG A 129 -6.53 30.85 20.53
N ARG A 130 -6.82 31.37 19.34
CA ARG A 130 -7.70 32.55 19.17
C ARG A 130 -9.10 32.32 19.74
N MET A 131 -9.66 31.14 19.52
CA MET A 131 -10.97 30.76 20.07
C MET A 131 -10.99 30.73 21.60
N ARG A 132 -9.90 30.28 22.25
CA ARG A 132 -9.79 30.29 23.72
C ARG A 132 -9.69 31.70 24.26
N GLU A 133 -8.85 32.54 23.64
CA GLU A 133 -8.71 33.95 24.03
C GLU A 133 -10.04 34.72 23.83
N GLN A 134 -10.84 34.39 22.81
CA GLN A 134 -12.17 34.99 22.62
C GLN A 134 -13.16 34.54 23.68
N ARG A 135 -13.24 33.24 23.98
CA ARG A 135 -14.12 32.71 25.05
C ARG A 135 -13.77 33.26 26.42
N GLU A 136 -12.47 33.39 26.72
CA GLU A 136 -11.99 33.96 27.98
C GLU A 136 -12.42 35.42 28.12
N LYS A 137 -12.26 36.23 27.06
CA LYS A 137 -12.75 37.62 27.04
C LYS A 137 -14.26 37.73 27.19
N GLU A 138 -15.01 36.84 26.57
CA GLU A 138 -16.47 36.81 26.68
C GLU A 138 -16.92 36.48 28.10
N LEU A 139 -16.28 35.50 28.74
CA LEU A 139 -16.51 35.17 30.15
C LEU A 139 -16.13 36.33 31.08
N GLU A 140 -14.98 36.99 30.88
CA GLU A 140 -14.61 38.18 31.65
C GLU A 140 -15.64 39.30 31.52
N LEU A 141 -16.14 39.57 30.30
CA LEU A 141 -17.19 40.55 30.07
C LEU A 141 -18.48 40.17 30.81
N GLN A 142 -18.87 38.90 30.75
CA GLN A 142 -20.05 38.39 31.44
C GLN A 142 -19.90 38.46 32.96
N GLU A 143 -18.71 38.17 33.52
CA GLU A 143 -18.40 38.32 34.94
C GLU A 143 -18.45 39.78 35.39
N LEU A 144 -17.88 40.71 34.60
CA LEU A 144 -17.96 42.14 34.86
C LEU A 144 -19.42 42.63 34.85
N GLU A 145 -20.22 42.16 33.89
CA GLU A 145 -21.65 42.44 33.82
C GLU A 145 -22.38 41.90 35.06
N HIS A 146 -22.09 40.65 35.46
CA HIS A 146 -22.65 40.04 36.67
C HIS A 146 -22.24 40.76 37.96
N GLN A 147 -21.00 41.27 38.05
CA GLN A 147 -20.52 42.08 39.17
C GLN A 147 -21.22 43.44 39.21
N CYS A 148 -21.39 44.10 38.06
CA CYS A 148 -22.12 45.36 37.97
C CYS A 148 -23.61 45.16 38.33
N ALA A 149 -24.20 44.03 37.95
CA ALA A 149 -25.56 43.66 38.34
C ALA A 149 -25.68 43.32 39.84
N ARG A 150 -24.70 42.64 40.44
CA ARG A 150 -24.65 42.36 41.89
C ARG A 150 -24.48 43.60 42.76
N THR A 151 -23.83 44.64 42.24
CA THR A 151 -23.64 45.93 42.94
C THR A 151 -24.82 46.89 42.78
N LYS A 152 -25.86 46.52 42.01
CA LYS A 152 -27.15 47.23 42.04
C LYS A 152 -27.90 46.91 43.34
N PRO A 153 -28.27 47.91 44.16
CA PRO A 153 -29.07 47.68 45.34
C PRO A 153 -30.52 47.40 44.92
N GLY A 154 -30.94 46.14 45.06
CA GLY A 154 -32.35 45.75 45.11
C GLY A 154 -32.82 44.83 43.99
N SER A 155 -32.83 43.52 44.25
CA SER A 155 -34.00 42.64 44.11
C SER A 155 -33.59 41.17 44.32
N ASN A 156 -34.17 40.55 45.34
CA ASN A 156 -34.14 39.11 45.61
C ASN A 156 -34.59 38.29 44.39
N GLY A 157 -33.98 37.12 44.22
CA GLY A 157 -34.41 36.12 43.24
C GLY A 157 -33.45 34.93 43.12
N THR A 158 -33.02 34.37 44.24
CA THR A 158 -32.39 33.04 44.28
C THR A 158 -33.44 32.00 43.89
N VAL A 159 -33.34 31.45 42.69
CA VAL A 159 -33.98 30.17 42.35
C VAL A 159 -33.06 29.09 42.87
N GLU A 160 -33.33 28.63 44.08
CA GLU A 160 -32.82 27.37 44.61
C GLU A 160 -33.43 26.25 43.76
N GLU A 161 -32.61 25.54 42.97
CA GLU A 161 -33.07 24.31 42.31
C GLU A 161 -33.28 23.21 43.35
N ASP A 162 -34.53 22.77 43.47
CA ASP A 162 -34.99 21.75 44.40
C ASP A 162 -34.28 20.40 44.15
N PRO A 163 -33.47 19.87 45.09
CA PRO A 163 -32.64 18.67 44.90
C PRO A 163 -33.40 17.35 44.64
N LEU A 164 -34.74 17.38 44.62
CA LEU A 164 -35.60 16.21 44.57
C LEU A 164 -36.41 16.07 43.27
N ALA A 165 -36.31 17.01 42.33
CA ALA A 165 -37.03 16.95 41.06
C ALA A 165 -36.48 15.82 40.15
N PRO A 166 -37.35 15.03 39.47
CA PRO A 166 -36.88 14.04 38.50
C PRO A 166 -36.21 14.75 37.31
N PRO A 167 -35.06 14.25 36.82
CA PRO A 167 -34.42 14.82 35.63
C PRO A 167 -35.37 14.70 34.42
N PRO A 168 -35.38 15.69 33.51
CA PRO A 168 -36.22 15.66 32.33
C PRO A 168 -35.89 14.43 31.46
N PRO A 169 -36.89 13.72 30.92
CA PRO A 169 -36.65 12.57 30.07
C PRO A 169 -35.95 12.99 28.78
N SER A 170 -34.87 12.30 28.42
CA SER A 170 -34.19 12.46 27.14
C SER A 170 -34.78 11.49 26.12
N ASP A 171 -34.88 11.91 24.85
CA ASP A 171 -35.44 11.11 23.76
C ASP A 171 -34.72 9.76 23.56
N LEU A 172 -33.47 9.66 24.03
CA LEU A 172 -32.65 8.45 23.91
C LEU A 172 -32.73 7.52 25.13
N ASP A 173 -33.43 7.91 26.20
CA ASP A 173 -33.42 7.16 27.47
C ASP A 173 -34.07 5.78 27.37
N THR A 174 -34.97 5.56 26.41
CA THR A 174 -35.59 4.25 26.15
C THR A 174 -34.93 3.49 25.00
N THR A 175 -33.83 4.01 24.45
CA THR A 175 -33.21 3.50 23.23
C THR A 175 -31.92 2.73 23.52
N VAL A 176 -31.82 1.54 22.94
CA VAL A 176 -30.70 0.62 23.13
C VAL A 176 -30.01 0.40 21.78
N ARG A 177 -28.68 0.44 21.82
CA ARG A 177 -27.80 0.10 20.71
C ARG A 177 -27.35 -1.35 20.84
N ILE A 178 -27.54 -2.11 19.77
CA ILE A 178 -27.21 -3.53 19.70
C ILE A 178 -26.27 -3.76 18.52
N LYS A 179 -25.21 -4.53 18.72
CA LYS A 179 -24.20 -4.83 17.71
C LYS A 179 -23.84 -6.31 17.72
N TYR A 180 -23.90 -6.97 16.57
CA TYR A 180 -23.57 -8.39 16.44
C TYR A 180 -23.05 -8.69 15.03
N ALA A 181 -22.38 -9.83 14.88
CA ALA A 181 -22.00 -10.35 13.57
C ALA A 181 -23.17 -11.13 12.94
N LEU A 182 -23.48 -10.86 11.67
CA LEU A 182 -24.59 -11.53 10.97
C LEU A 182 -24.33 -13.04 10.80
N SER A 183 -23.06 -13.44 10.76
CA SER A 183 -22.60 -14.84 10.80
C SER A 183 -23.09 -15.60 12.04
N SER A 184 -23.13 -14.93 13.20
CA SER A 184 -23.59 -15.51 14.47
C SER A 184 -25.11 -15.59 14.57
N TYR A 185 -25.84 -14.68 13.90
CA TYR A 185 -27.29 -14.58 13.94
C TYR A 185 -27.89 -14.33 12.54
N PRO A 186 -27.88 -15.33 11.65
CA PRO A 186 -28.36 -15.17 10.28
C PRO A 186 -29.87 -14.89 10.20
N ALA A 187 -30.64 -15.37 11.19
CA ALA A 187 -32.08 -15.13 11.29
C ALA A 187 -32.45 -13.69 11.71
N LEU A 188 -31.50 -12.92 12.24
CA LEU A 188 -31.71 -11.54 12.68
C LEU A 188 -31.21 -10.54 11.62
N SER A 189 -31.47 -10.82 10.35
CA SER A 189 -31.05 -9.98 9.23
C SER A 189 -31.95 -8.77 8.99
N THR A 190 -33.19 -8.79 9.50
CA THR A 190 -34.20 -7.75 9.30
C THR A 190 -34.53 -7.06 10.62
N ALA A 191 -34.84 -5.75 10.59
CA ALA A 191 -35.24 -5.00 11.77
C ALA A 191 -36.44 -5.64 12.50
N SER A 192 -37.47 -6.09 11.77
CA SER A 192 -38.64 -6.81 12.32
C SER A 192 -38.27 -8.16 12.99
N ALA A 193 -37.27 -8.88 12.47
CA ALA A 193 -36.81 -10.12 13.09
C ALA A 193 -36.07 -9.84 14.41
N LEU A 194 -35.29 -8.76 14.46
CA LEU A 194 -34.62 -8.31 15.68
C LEU A 194 -35.62 -7.83 16.74
N THR A 195 -36.62 -7.03 16.36
CA THR A 195 -37.66 -6.58 17.30
C THR A 195 -38.48 -7.76 17.83
N THR A 196 -38.82 -8.74 16.98
CA THR A 196 -39.50 -9.97 17.40
C THR A 196 -38.67 -10.76 18.42
N HIS A 197 -37.35 -10.81 18.26
CA HIS A 197 -36.45 -11.44 19.21
C HIS A 197 -36.40 -10.72 20.56
N LEU A 198 -36.50 -9.39 20.54
CA LEU A 198 -36.40 -8.53 21.73
C LEU A 198 -37.74 -8.34 22.46
N ARG A 199 -38.87 -8.74 21.86
CA ARG A 199 -40.20 -8.71 22.50
C ARG A 199 -40.28 -9.45 23.83
N ARG A 200 -39.39 -10.41 24.08
CA ARG A 200 -39.29 -11.12 25.36
C ARG A 200 -38.97 -10.20 26.55
N TYR A 201 -38.42 -9.01 26.29
CA TYR A 201 -38.05 -8.02 27.31
C TYR A 201 -39.07 -6.88 27.43
N GLY A 202 -39.92 -6.66 26.42
CA GLY A 202 -40.99 -5.68 26.46
C GLY A 202 -41.52 -5.32 25.07
N GLU A 203 -42.59 -4.52 25.05
CA GLU A 203 -43.20 -4.04 23.80
C GLU A 203 -42.31 -3.00 23.10
N ILE A 204 -42.19 -3.19 21.78
CA ILE A 204 -41.36 -2.39 20.87
C ILE A 204 -42.26 -2.01 19.70
N ASP A 205 -42.25 -0.73 19.33
CA ASP A 205 -42.87 -0.28 18.08
C ASP A 205 -41.97 -0.65 16.89
N GLU A 206 -42.45 -1.55 16.02
CA GLU A 206 -41.66 -2.10 14.92
C GLU A 206 -41.14 -1.03 13.94
N GLY A 207 -41.82 0.13 13.85
CA GLY A 207 -41.43 1.25 12.98
C GLY A 207 -40.25 2.09 13.49
N THR A 208 -39.80 1.88 14.73
CA THR A 208 -38.79 2.73 15.38
C THR A 208 -37.39 2.09 15.41
N ALA A 209 -37.27 0.83 15.03
CA ALA A 209 -35.99 0.13 14.99
C ALA A 209 -35.21 0.47 13.71
N VAL A 210 -34.08 1.15 13.87
CA VAL A 210 -33.17 1.51 12.77
C VAL A 210 -31.99 0.54 12.76
N MET A 211 -31.74 -0.12 11.63
CA MET A 211 -30.68 -1.11 11.49
C MET A 211 -29.76 -0.78 10.31
N SER A 212 -28.45 -0.91 10.54
CA SER A 212 -27.40 -0.72 9.53
C SER A 212 -26.51 -1.96 9.48
N GLN A 213 -26.25 -2.46 8.27
CA GLN A 213 -25.34 -3.58 8.02
C GLN A 213 -24.08 -3.08 7.32
N LYS A 214 -22.90 -3.37 7.87
CA LYS A 214 -21.62 -2.93 7.31
C LYS A 214 -20.62 -4.07 7.25
N THR A 215 -19.95 -4.24 6.12
CA THR A 215 -18.86 -5.20 5.98
C THR A 215 -17.61 -4.68 6.68
N LYS A 216 -17.05 -5.46 7.60
CA LYS A 216 -15.78 -5.14 8.24
C LYS A 216 -14.65 -5.51 7.28
N LYS A 217 -14.01 -4.51 6.66
CA LYS A 217 -12.81 -4.74 5.84
C LYS A 217 -11.68 -5.27 6.72
N SER A 218 -11.37 -6.55 6.58
CA SER A 218 -10.20 -7.19 7.20
C SER A 218 -8.97 -6.93 6.33
N LYS A 219 -8.00 -6.16 6.83
CA LYS A 219 -6.66 -6.10 6.22
C LYS A 219 -5.88 -7.33 6.67
N LYS A 220 -5.91 -8.41 5.90
CA LYS A 220 -4.88 -9.46 5.94
C LYS A 220 -4.22 -9.59 4.57
N SER A 221 -2.93 -9.93 4.63
CA SER A 221 -2.00 -10.01 3.51
C SER A 221 -2.55 -10.77 2.30
N LYS A 222 -2.58 -10.10 1.15
CA LYS A 222 -2.67 -10.71 -0.19
C LYS A 222 -3.96 -11.51 -0.48
N GLY A 223 -5.10 -10.82 -0.45
CA GLY A 223 -6.36 -11.30 -1.01
C GLY A 223 -7.57 -10.56 -0.44
N LEU A 224 -8.52 -10.17 -1.29
CA LEU A 224 -9.83 -9.66 -0.86
C LEU A 224 -10.68 -10.89 -0.48
N VAL A 225 -10.77 -11.21 0.81
CA VAL A 225 -11.75 -12.18 1.32
C VAL A 225 -12.96 -11.40 1.83
N ASP A 226 -14.17 -11.89 1.54
CA ASP A 226 -15.42 -11.29 2.02
C ASP A 226 -15.35 -11.05 3.54
N GLY A 227 -15.46 -9.78 3.91
CA GLY A 227 -15.38 -9.35 5.31
C GLY A 227 -16.64 -9.72 6.08
N GLU A 228 -16.49 -10.08 7.35
CA GLU A 228 -17.61 -10.38 8.25
C GLU A 228 -18.57 -9.16 8.31
N MET A 229 -19.85 -9.42 8.04
CA MET A 229 -20.90 -8.40 8.08
C MET A 229 -21.30 -8.16 9.54
N ILE A 230 -21.13 -6.92 9.99
CA ILE A 230 -21.54 -6.49 11.32
C ILE A 230 -22.84 -5.71 11.18
N VAL A 231 -23.84 -6.12 11.98
CA VAL A 231 -25.09 -5.41 12.14
C VAL A 231 -24.98 -4.47 13.35
N THR A 232 -25.45 -3.25 13.19
CA THR A 232 -25.67 -2.30 14.29
C THR A 232 -27.11 -1.81 14.21
N ALA A 233 -27.85 -1.98 15.30
CA ALA A 233 -29.25 -1.57 15.40
C ALA A 233 -29.46 -0.62 16.58
N LEU A 234 -30.37 0.32 16.40
CA LEU A 234 -30.93 1.18 17.45
C LEU A 234 -32.39 0.80 17.60
N VAL A 235 -32.80 0.44 18.81
CA VAL A 235 -34.14 -0.03 19.12
C VAL A 235 -34.68 0.79 20.29
N SER A 236 -35.77 1.53 20.07
CA SER A 236 -36.51 2.24 21.11
C SER A 236 -37.61 1.37 21.69
N PHE A 237 -37.67 1.31 23.02
CA PHE A 237 -38.72 0.61 23.75
C PHE A 237 -39.79 1.58 24.23
N ASN A 238 -41.04 1.09 24.37
CA ASN A 238 -42.13 1.91 24.90
C ASN A 238 -41.99 2.18 26.40
N GLN A 239 -41.22 1.34 27.10
CA GLN A 239 -41.03 1.38 28.54
C GLN A 239 -39.54 1.39 28.87
N LEU A 240 -39.12 2.32 29.74
CA LEU A 240 -37.74 2.39 30.23
C LEU A 240 -37.31 1.09 30.93
N GLY A 241 -38.22 0.43 31.64
CA GLY A 241 -37.96 -0.85 32.30
C GLY A 241 -37.59 -1.97 31.32
N ALA A 242 -38.16 -1.97 30.11
CA ALA A 242 -37.84 -2.94 29.07
C ALA A 242 -36.44 -2.70 28.49
N ALA A 243 -36.10 -1.43 28.21
CA ALA A 243 -34.75 -1.05 27.79
C ALA A 243 -33.70 -1.41 28.86
N PHE A 244 -34.01 -1.15 30.13
CA PHE A 244 -33.16 -1.52 31.26
C PHE A 244 -32.99 -3.04 31.39
N ALA A 245 -34.07 -3.83 31.22
CA ALA A 245 -33.99 -5.29 31.27
C ALA A 245 -33.06 -5.85 30.20
N VAL A 246 -33.12 -5.33 28.97
CA VAL A 246 -32.21 -5.72 27.88
C VAL A 246 -30.75 -5.41 28.24
N VAL A 247 -30.47 -4.19 28.69
CA VAL A 247 -29.10 -3.77 29.06
C VAL A 247 -28.58 -4.52 30.31
N SER A 248 -29.45 -4.85 31.27
CA SER A 248 -29.08 -5.67 32.44
C SER A 248 -28.68 -7.10 32.05
N SER A 249 -29.18 -7.60 30.92
CA SER A 249 -28.79 -8.90 30.35
C SER A 249 -27.63 -8.82 29.36
N ALA A 250 -27.00 -7.65 29.21
CA ALA A 250 -25.94 -7.41 28.22
C ALA A 250 -24.74 -8.34 28.39
N GLU A 251 -24.38 -8.72 29.62
CA GLU A 251 -23.26 -9.63 29.87
C GLU A 251 -23.52 -11.03 29.31
N SER A 252 -24.71 -11.59 29.55
CA SER A 252 -25.14 -12.87 28.98
C SER A 252 -25.30 -12.83 27.46
N LEU A 253 -25.77 -11.69 26.91
CA LEU A 253 -25.88 -11.50 25.47
C LEU A 253 -24.51 -11.36 24.79
N LYS A 254 -23.53 -10.77 25.49
CA LYS A 254 -22.16 -10.60 25.01
C LYS A 254 -21.42 -11.94 24.91
N GLU A 255 -21.62 -12.84 25.87
CA GLU A 255 -21.12 -14.23 25.79
C GLU A 255 -21.65 -14.96 24.55
N ARG A 256 -22.87 -14.63 24.14
CA ARG A 256 -23.51 -15.17 22.93
C ARG A 256 -23.20 -14.37 21.67
N GLY A 257 -22.26 -13.42 21.71
CA GLY A 257 -21.79 -12.66 20.55
C GLY A 257 -22.63 -11.42 20.18
N MET A 258 -23.48 -10.93 21.08
CA MET A 258 -24.28 -9.71 20.89
C MET A 258 -23.91 -8.64 21.92
N ASP A 259 -23.37 -7.52 21.45
CA ASP A 259 -22.97 -6.37 22.28
C ASP A 259 -24.14 -5.38 22.41
N VAL A 260 -24.52 -5.06 23.64
CA VAL A 260 -25.71 -4.26 23.98
C VAL A 260 -25.29 -3.11 24.88
N ALA A 261 -25.71 -1.89 24.53
CA ALA A 261 -25.42 -0.67 25.30
C ALA A 261 -26.52 0.37 25.14
N TRP A 262 -26.60 1.34 26.05
CA TRP A 262 -27.45 2.52 25.88
C TRP A 262 -27.06 3.30 24.61
N ALA A 263 -28.05 3.81 23.86
CA ALA A 263 -27.76 4.57 22.64
C ALA A 263 -26.98 5.86 22.94
N GLY A 264 -27.29 6.54 24.05
CA GLY A 264 -26.57 7.71 24.54
C GLY A 264 -25.16 7.43 25.09
N GLY A 265 -24.73 6.16 25.12
CA GLY A 265 -23.41 5.75 25.63
C GLY A 265 -23.28 5.72 27.16
N SER A 266 -24.16 6.39 27.88
CA SER A 266 -24.27 6.36 29.35
C SER A 266 -25.65 5.91 29.81
N GLU A 267 -25.74 5.42 31.04
CA GLU A 267 -27.02 5.09 31.67
C GLU A 267 -27.90 6.35 31.84
N PRO A 268 -29.21 6.29 31.53
CA PRO A 268 -30.15 7.38 31.73
C PRO A 268 -30.13 7.95 33.17
N PRO A 269 -30.14 9.29 33.33
CA PRO A 269 -30.02 9.94 34.64
C PRO A 269 -31.19 9.60 35.58
N ILE A 270 -32.36 9.30 35.02
CA ILE A 270 -33.57 8.90 35.76
C ILE A 270 -33.38 7.57 36.50
N LEU A 271 -32.57 6.64 35.98
CA LEU A 271 -32.25 5.38 36.66
C LEU A 271 -31.36 5.61 37.88
N GLY A 272 -30.39 6.53 37.77
CA GLY A 272 -29.57 6.97 38.90
C GLY A 272 -30.40 7.65 40.00
N TRP A 273 -31.38 8.45 39.61
CA TRP A 273 -32.35 9.06 40.53
C TRP A 273 -33.25 8.01 41.22
N LEU A 274 -33.75 7.01 40.48
CA LEU A 274 -34.55 5.91 41.03
C LEU A 274 -33.77 5.03 42.03
N ARG A 275 -32.48 4.76 41.77
CA ARG A 275 -31.61 4.04 42.71
C ARG A 275 -31.41 4.82 44.01
N LYS A 276 -31.22 6.14 43.95
CA LYS A 276 -31.11 7.02 45.12
C LYS A 276 -32.41 7.05 45.96
N ARG A 277 -33.56 6.83 45.32
CA ARG A 277 -34.87 6.72 45.99
C ARG A 277 -35.21 5.31 46.49
N GLY A 278 -34.32 4.32 46.31
CA GLY A 278 -34.55 2.95 46.78
C GLY A 278 -35.58 2.14 45.97
N ALA A 279 -35.98 2.62 44.79
CA ALA A 279 -37.01 2.01 43.95
C ALA A 279 -36.48 1.00 42.92
N LEU A 280 -35.15 0.87 42.78
CA LEU A 280 -34.48 -0.22 42.06
C LEU A 280 -33.67 -1.04 43.06
N GLY A 281 -34.08 -2.29 43.30
CA GLY A 281 -33.50 -3.15 44.34
C GLY A 281 -32.00 -3.39 44.19
N GLY A 282 -31.27 -3.26 45.31
CA GLY A 282 -29.93 -3.80 45.51
C GLY A 282 -29.97 -5.28 45.94
N PRO A 283 -28.84 -6.00 45.92
CA PRO A 283 -28.79 -7.46 46.10
C PRO A 283 -29.22 -7.85 47.52
N ALA A 284 -30.31 -8.60 47.64
CA ALA A 284 -30.76 -9.20 48.89
C ALA A 284 -29.99 -10.51 49.15
N ALA A 285 -29.20 -10.52 50.21
CA ALA A 285 -28.60 -11.73 50.77
C ALA A 285 -29.64 -12.57 51.52
N ASN A 286 -29.60 -13.89 51.28
CA ASN A 286 -30.02 -15.00 52.14
C ASN A 286 -31.44 -15.02 52.73
N ARG A 287 -32.26 -15.94 52.18
CA ARG A 287 -33.10 -16.84 53.01
C ARG A 287 -33.21 -18.21 52.32
N ALA A 288 -32.76 -19.25 53.02
CA ALA A 288 -32.70 -20.64 52.57
C ALA A 288 -33.99 -21.44 52.87
N GLU A 289 -34.39 -22.27 51.88
CA GLU A 289 -34.94 -23.66 51.92
C GLU A 289 -36.28 -23.95 52.69
N PRO A 290 -37.06 -25.03 52.39
CA PRO A 290 -36.66 -26.32 51.77
C PRO A 290 -37.57 -26.99 50.68
N PHE A 291 -36.96 -27.94 49.97
CA PHE A 291 -37.44 -29.00 49.02
C PHE A 291 -38.72 -29.80 49.39
N PRO A 292 -39.37 -30.54 48.43
CA PRO A 292 -39.02 -31.98 48.14
C PRO A 292 -39.15 -32.53 46.67
N THR A 293 -38.22 -33.45 46.35
CA THR A 293 -38.29 -34.77 45.62
C THR A 293 -38.66 -34.96 44.12
N LYS A 294 -37.65 -35.40 43.32
CA LYS A 294 -37.49 -36.59 42.38
C LYS A 294 -38.66 -37.12 41.49
N PRO A 295 -38.44 -37.88 40.37
CA PRO A 295 -37.28 -38.75 40.05
C PRO A 295 -36.73 -38.76 38.59
N THR A 296 -35.59 -39.45 38.45
CA THR A 296 -34.81 -39.89 37.27
C THR A 296 -35.53 -40.94 36.39
N PRO A 297 -35.05 -41.27 35.15
CA PRO A 297 -34.04 -42.35 34.99
C PRO A 297 -32.98 -42.19 33.86
N GLU A 298 -31.80 -42.80 34.15
CA GLU A 298 -30.96 -43.70 33.33
C GLU A 298 -30.27 -43.23 32.02
N GLY A 299 -28.98 -43.54 31.86
CA GLY A 299 -28.35 -43.58 30.53
C GLY A 299 -26.84 -43.41 30.37
N THR A 300 -26.04 -44.17 31.13
CA THR A 300 -24.75 -44.76 30.69
C THR A 300 -23.52 -43.88 30.43
N THR A 301 -22.52 -44.15 31.26
CA THR A 301 -21.10 -43.81 31.24
C THR A 301 -20.32 -44.43 30.07
N PHE A 302 -19.41 -43.67 29.45
CA PHE A 302 -18.26 -44.24 28.74
C PHE A 302 -17.03 -43.33 28.82
N GLY A 303 -15.95 -43.86 29.41
CA GLY A 303 -14.58 -43.70 28.91
C GLY A 303 -13.74 -42.50 29.39
N SER A 304 -13.08 -42.64 30.55
CA SER A 304 -11.79 -42.00 30.83
C SER A 304 -10.73 -42.40 29.80
N PHE A 305 -9.85 -41.47 29.39
CA PHE A 305 -8.41 -41.67 29.09
C PHE A 305 -7.75 -40.32 28.68
N PRO A 306 -6.41 -40.15 28.79
CA PRO A 306 -5.71 -39.67 29.99
C PRO A 306 -4.97 -38.33 29.80
N SER A 307 -4.62 -37.72 30.93
CA SER A 307 -3.69 -36.60 31.04
C SER A 307 -2.26 -37.05 30.74
N SER A 308 -1.76 -36.80 29.52
CA SER A 308 -0.34 -36.51 29.25
C SER A 308 -0.15 -36.24 27.75
N PHE A 309 0.18 -35.00 27.40
CA PHE A 309 0.94 -34.74 26.18
C PHE A 309 2.07 -33.78 26.50
N SER A 310 3.24 -34.19 26.04
CA SER A 310 4.56 -33.67 26.33
C SER A 310 4.78 -32.22 25.92
N ASP A 311 5.61 -31.59 26.75
CA ASP A 311 6.33 -30.34 26.59
C ASP A 311 6.81 -30.08 25.14
N VAL A 312 6.50 -28.90 24.60
CA VAL A 312 6.96 -28.41 23.30
C VAL A 312 8.18 -27.51 23.54
N PRO A 313 9.37 -27.81 22.99
CA PRO A 313 10.54 -26.96 23.19
C PRO A 313 10.43 -25.66 22.37
N PRO A 314 10.98 -24.53 22.87
CA PRO A 314 10.91 -23.24 22.19
C PRO A 314 11.78 -23.19 20.91
N PRO A 315 11.45 -22.33 19.93
CA PRO A 315 12.15 -22.26 18.65
C PRO A 315 13.54 -21.63 18.79
N LEU A 316 14.50 -22.17 18.04
CA LEU A 316 15.88 -21.70 17.92
C LEU A 316 15.97 -20.27 17.33
N PRO A 317 16.97 -19.46 17.74
CA PRO A 317 17.19 -18.12 17.21
C PRO A 317 17.77 -18.13 15.77
N PRO A 318 17.53 -17.08 14.96
CA PRO A 318 18.02 -16.98 13.59
C PRO A 318 19.55 -16.78 13.53
N PRO A 319 20.22 -17.22 12.45
CA PRO A 319 21.67 -17.11 12.30
C PRO A 319 22.13 -15.65 12.11
N PRO A 320 23.37 -15.30 12.56
CA PRO A 320 23.88 -13.94 12.47
C PRO A 320 24.16 -13.52 11.01
N ALA A 321 23.82 -12.26 10.71
CA ALA A 321 24.02 -11.63 9.42
C ALA A 321 25.50 -11.74 8.95
N ALA A 322 25.68 -12.38 7.79
CA ALA A 322 26.96 -12.41 7.10
C ALA A 322 27.35 -10.98 6.70
N LYS A 323 28.43 -10.46 7.29
CA LYS A 323 29.06 -9.22 6.86
C LYS A 323 29.50 -9.39 5.39
N ALA A 324 29.01 -8.50 4.52
CA ALA A 324 29.33 -8.46 3.11
C ALA A 324 30.84 -8.46 2.89
N ARG A 325 31.39 -9.58 2.43
CA ARG A 325 32.73 -9.62 1.85
C ARG A 325 32.58 -9.10 0.43
N ILE A 326 33.20 -7.95 0.17
CA ILE A 326 33.26 -7.34 -1.16
C ILE A 326 34.08 -8.29 -2.05
N ASP A 327 33.47 -8.79 -3.13
CA ASP A 327 34.11 -9.73 -4.04
C ASP A 327 35.36 -9.10 -4.69
N TYR A 328 36.45 -9.86 -4.78
CA TYR A 328 37.74 -9.36 -5.28
C TYR A 328 37.64 -8.79 -6.71
N GLU A 329 36.73 -9.33 -7.53
CA GLU A 329 36.40 -8.83 -8.86
C GLU A 329 35.76 -7.43 -8.80
N SER A 330 34.82 -7.21 -7.88
CA SER A 330 34.18 -5.90 -7.68
C SER A 330 35.17 -4.83 -7.20
N LEU A 331 36.13 -5.22 -6.34
CA LEU A 331 37.20 -4.34 -5.88
C LEU A 331 38.16 -3.95 -7.01
N THR A 332 38.42 -4.88 -7.94
CA THR A 332 39.31 -4.65 -9.09
C THR A 332 38.64 -3.75 -10.13
N LEU A 333 37.35 -3.96 -10.40
CA LEU A 333 36.56 -3.10 -11.29
C LEU A 333 36.41 -1.67 -10.72
N LEU A 334 36.26 -1.52 -9.40
CA LEU A 334 36.20 -0.22 -8.75
C LEU A 334 37.50 0.56 -8.97
N ARG A 335 38.66 -0.09 -8.77
CA ARG A 335 39.97 0.53 -9.00
C ARG A 335 40.23 0.90 -10.46
N MET A 336 39.79 0.08 -11.41
CA MET A 336 39.90 0.44 -12.84
C MET A 336 39.05 1.66 -13.19
N ARG A 337 37.82 1.76 -12.64
CA ARG A 337 36.94 2.91 -12.87
C ARG A 337 37.49 4.20 -12.25
N GLU A 338 38.10 4.12 -11.06
CA GLU A 338 38.77 5.26 -10.43
C GLU A 338 39.98 5.74 -11.23
N ALA A 339 40.78 4.81 -11.76
CA ALA A 339 41.94 5.15 -12.60
C ALA A 339 41.54 5.80 -13.93
N GLU A 340 40.48 5.30 -14.57
CA GLU A 340 39.97 5.87 -15.82
C GLU A 340 39.38 7.27 -15.62
N ARG A 341 38.66 7.48 -14.51
CA ARG A 341 38.12 8.79 -14.13
C ARG A 341 39.24 9.80 -13.86
N ALA A 342 40.27 9.43 -13.12
CA ALA A 342 41.41 10.31 -12.84
C ALA A 342 42.19 10.67 -14.12
N ARG A 343 42.25 9.76 -15.10
CA ARG A 343 42.85 10.03 -16.41
C ARG A 343 42.03 11.07 -17.19
N LEU A 344 40.72 10.89 -17.28
CA LEU A 344 39.83 11.83 -17.95
C LEU A 344 39.83 13.21 -17.28
N GLU A 345 39.85 13.26 -15.95
CA GLU A 345 39.93 14.53 -15.21
C GLU A 345 41.24 15.27 -15.51
N LYS A 346 42.37 14.56 -15.64
CA LYS A 346 43.63 15.17 -16.09
C LYS A 346 43.58 15.67 -17.52
N GLU A 347 43.00 14.89 -18.43
CA GLU A 347 42.87 15.27 -19.83
C GLU A 347 41.98 16.51 -20.01
N ILE A 348 40.91 16.63 -19.22
CA ILE A 348 40.06 17.83 -19.16
C ILE A 348 40.85 19.03 -18.64
N LEU A 349 41.59 18.88 -17.54
CA LEU A 349 42.41 19.97 -16.99
C LEU A 349 43.51 20.43 -17.96
N GLU A 350 44.13 19.51 -18.69
CA GLU A 350 45.13 19.84 -19.72
C GLU A 350 44.50 20.54 -20.93
N ALA A 351 43.31 20.11 -21.36
CA ALA A 351 42.54 20.78 -22.41
C ALA A 351 42.09 22.19 -21.99
N GLU A 352 41.57 22.36 -20.76
CA GLU A 352 41.19 23.66 -20.21
C GLU A 352 42.40 24.60 -20.06
N ALA A 353 43.57 24.08 -19.67
CA ALA A 353 44.80 24.87 -19.60
C ALA A 353 45.33 25.27 -20.99
N ALA A 354 45.10 24.45 -22.02
CA ALA A 354 45.50 24.75 -23.39
C ALA A 354 44.54 25.73 -24.10
N GLU A 355 43.27 25.79 -23.71
CA GLU A 355 42.30 26.76 -24.24
C GLU A 355 42.35 28.12 -23.49
N GLY A 356 42.89 28.15 -22.26
CA GLY A 356 42.95 29.33 -21.40
C GLY A 356 44.22 30.18 -21.46
N GLY A 357 45.19 29.85 -22.32
CA GLY A 357 46.44 30.58 -22.53
C GLY A 357 46.65 30.95 -23.99
#